data_AF-A0A0G4IA61-F1
#
_entry.id   AF-A0A0G4IA61-F1
#
_cell.length_a   1.000
_cell.length_b   1.000
_cell.length_c   1.000
_cell.angle_alpha   90.00
_cell.angle_beta   90.00
_cell.angle_gamma   90.00
#
_symmetry.space_group_name_H-M   'P 1'
#
loop_
_entity.id
_entity.type
_entity.pdbx_description
1 polymer ?
#
loop_
_entity_poly.entity_id
_entity_poly.type
_entity_poly.pdbx_seq_one_letter_code
_entity_poly.pdbx_strand_id
1 'polypeptide(L)'
;MITGSLRKLEILALDKNYRCRGGFLSRLGGALRKEAVPELRFLSLHWQGVYEGGAAISIFLGALRADECPPHLHVHLEGGSLRCNALSEENVQLLGAGKFSRLRTLSLELRDAKVRMFFQAVIGAPQSPLSHFDHLDLSLVFESDENDHSEGWRLVGEALQMGRMGPVRKLTLRDYVREHTDEEEIDEAASAGGGRAAFFTALGLVKLPRLSELHLACDFTDEEITLFSRVFREGS
;
A
#
# COMPACT_ATOMS: atom_id res chain seq x y z
N MET A 1 -10.86 -14.84 32.30
CA MET A 1 -10.24 -13.70 31.59
C MET A 1 -10.66 -12.43 32.30
N ILE A 2 -9.72 -11.65 32.83
CA ILE A 2 -10.02 -10.34 33.42
C ILE A 2 -10.22 -9.37 32.26
N THR A 3 -11.45 -8.94 32.01
CA THR A 3 -11.76 -7.89 31.05
C THR A 3 -11.42 -6.54 31.67
N GLY A 4 -10.15 -6.15 31.61
CA GLY A 4 -9.76 -4.78 31.95
C GLY A 4 -10.38 -3.82 30.93
N SER A 5 -11.39 -3.05 31.33
CA SER A 5 -11.96 -1.99 30.49
C SER A 5 -11.22 -0.68 30.75
N LEU A 6 -10.76 -0.01 29.70
CA LEU A 6 -10.09 1.28 29.79
C LEU A 6 -11.02 2.38 29.25
N ARG A 7 -12.14 2.59 29.97
CA ARG A 7 -13.25 3.43 29.48
C ARG A 7 -12.91 4.88 29.19
N LYS A 8 -11.85 5.41 29.78
CA LYS A 8 -11.38 6.80 29.60
C LYS A 8 -10.13 6.90 28.72
N LEU A 9 -9.69 5.81 28.12
CA LEU A 9 -8.49 5.83 27.27
C LEU A 9 -8.84 6.45 25.93
N GLU A 10 -8.29 7.63 25.66
CA GLU A 10 -8.49 8.35 24.39
C GLU A 10 -7.37 8.08 23.37
N ILE A 11 -6.16 7.86 23.87
CA ILE A 11 -4.93 7.74 23.07
C ILE A 11 -4.18 6.48 23.51
N LEU A 12 -3.90 5.59 22.56
CA LEU A 12 -3.00 4.45 22.74
C LEU A 12 -1.86 4.56 21.73
N ALA A 13 -0.71 5.03 22.19
CA ALA A 13 0.50 5.15 21.38
C ALA A 13 1.48 4.01 21.73
N LEU A 14 1.78 3.16 20.74
CA LEU A 14 2.71 2.05 20.83
C LEU A 14 3.87 2.19 19.82
N ASP A 15 4.12 3.41 19.36
CA ASP A 15 5.04 3.83 18.29
C ASP A 15 6.54 3.62 18.58
N LYS A 16 6.90 3.20 19.79
CA LYS A 16 8.29 2.95 20.20
C LYS A 16 8.56 1.49 20.54
N ASN A 17 7.66 0.60 20.16
CA ASN A 17 7.75 -0.84 20.43
C ASN A 17 8.28 -1.61 19.20
N TYR A 18 9.49 -1.26 18.76
CA TYR A 18 10.12 -1.83 17.56
C TYR A 18 10.32 -3.35 17.61
N ARG A 19 10.28 -3.97 18.79
CA ARG A 19 10.39 -5.44 18.94
C ARG A 19 9.09 -6.20 18.68
N CYS A 20 7.97 -5.52 18.43
CA CYS A 20 6.69 -6.16 18.21
C CYS A 20 6.57 -6.69 16.76
N ARG A 21 6.50 -8.02 16.61
CA ARG A 21 6.41 -8.72 15.30
C ARG A 21 4.98 -8.98 14.81
N GLY A 22 4.02 -8.09 15.12
CA GLY A 22 2.64 -8.21 14.64
C GLY A 22 1.74 -9.26 15.33
N GLY A 23 2.27 -10.25 16.04
CA GLY A 23 1.44 -11.28 16.72
C GLY A 23 0.45 -10.72 17.75
N PHE A 24 0.70 -9.52 18.28
CA PHE A 24 -0.21 -8.82 19.20
C PHE A 24 -1.45 -8.24 18.51
N LEU A 25 -1.45 -8.10 17.17
CA LEU A 25 -2.51 -7.45 16.41
C LEU A 25 -3.86 -8.17 16.53
N SER A 26 -3.86 -9.50 16.66
CA SER A 26 -5.12 -10.25 16.87
C SER A 26 -5.77 -9.89 18.21
N ARG A 27 -4.98 -9.85 19.29
CA ARG A 27 -5.44 -9.47 20.63
C ARG A 27 -5.83 -8.00 20.69
N LEU A 28 -5.06 -7.13 20.05
CA LEU A 28 -5.37 -5.72 19.93
C LEU A 28 -6.68 -5.52 19.19
N GLY A 29 -6.88 -6.18 18.04
CA GLY A 29 -8.14 -6.14 17.30
C GLY A 29 -9.35 -6.54 18.16
N GLY A 30 -9.23 -7.62 18.92
CA GLY A 30 -10.29 -8.03 19.88
C GLY A 30 -10.53 -7.04 21.03
N ALA A 31 -9.52 -6.23 21.37
CA ALA A 31 -9.63 -5.18 22.38
C ALA A 31 -10.21 -3.86 21.83
N LEU A 32 -10.16 -3.63 20.51
CA LEU A 32 -10.71 -2.45 19.83
C LEU A 32 -12.24 -2.48 19.69
N ARG A 33 -12.93 -2.87 20.75
CA ARG A 33 -14.39 -2.83 20.84
C ARG A 33 -14.81 -1.62 21.67
N LYS A 34 -15.86 -0.93 21.23
CA LYS A 34 -16.45 0.26 21.88
C LYS A 34 -16.91 0.01 23.31
N GLU A 35 -17.16 -1.24 23.69
CA GLU A 35 -17.45 -1.60 25.09
C GLU A 35 -16.21 -1.61 25.99
N ALA A 36 -15.04 -1.94 25.42
CA ALA A 36 -13.78 -2.04 26.15
C ALA A 36 -13.04 -0.69 26.20
N VAL A 37 -13.08 0.05 25.09
CA VAL A 37 -12.38 1.34 24.88
C VAL A 37 -13.27 2.36 24.15
N PRO A 38 -14.43 2.74 24.73
CA PRO A 38 -15.41 3.64 24.09
C PRO A 38 -14.85 4.98 23.64
N GLU A 39 -13.93 5.55 24.41
CA GLU A 39 -13.37 6.88 24.17
C GLU A 39 -12.11 6.86 23.30
N LEU A 40 -11.64 5.69 22.84
CA LEU A 40 -10.39 5.61 22.08
C LEU A 40 -10.57 6.25 20.70
N ARG A 41 -9.82 7.33 20.48
CA ARG A 41 -9.83 8.14 19.26
C ARG A 41 -8.55 8.01 18.47
N PHE A 42 -7.44 7.66 19.11
CA PHE A 42 -6.15 7.56 18.45
C PHE A 42 -5.40 6.29 18.84
N LEU A 43 -5.01 5.52 17.84
CA LEU A 43 -4.13 4.36 17.97
C LEU A 43 -2.93 4.55 17.05
N SER A 44 -1.72 4.64 17.62
CA SER A 44 -0.49 4.65 16.82
C SER A 44 0.30 3.38 17.08
N LEU A 45 0.68 2.70 16.00
CA LEU A 45 1.46 1.48 16.01
C LEU A 45 2.70 1.71 15.14
N HIS A 46 3.86 1.43 15.69
CA HIS A 46 5.10 1.34 14.94
C HIS A 46 5.68 -0.04 15.14
N TRP A 47 5.92 -0.76 14.05
CA TRP A 47 6.48 -2.11 14.09
C TRP A 47 7.53 -2.29 13.01
N GLN A 48 8.42 -3.25 13.20
CA GLN A 48 9.53 -3.50 12.29
C GLN A 48 9.15 -4.58 11.26
N GLY A 49 8.18 -4.26 10.39
CA GLY A 49 7.55 -5.21 9.47
C GLY A 49 6.82 -6.38 10.15
N VAL A 50 5.85 -6.97 9.45
CA VAL A 50 5.25 -8.25 9.85
C VAL A 50 5.73 -9.31 8.87
N TYR A 51 6.63 -10.17 9.31
CA TYR A 51 7.11 -11.30 8.51
C TYR A 51 6.19 -12.52 8.67
N GLU A 52 5.53 -12.62 9.82
CA GLU A 52 4.70 -13.76 10.23
C GLU A 52 3.44 -13.21 10.91
N GLY A 53 2.27 -13.75 10.56
CA GLY A 53 1.01 -13.37 11.23
C GLY A 53 -0.10 -12.89 10.31
N GLY A 54 -0.22 -13.43 9.09
CA GLY A 54 -1.29 -13.02 8.18
C GLY A 54 -2.70 -13.15 8.80
N ALA A 55 -2.95 -14.19 9.58
CA ALA A 55 -4.20 -14.33 10.34
C ALA A 55 -4.41 -13.20 11.37
N ALA A 56 -3.34 -12.78 12.07
CA ALA A 56 -3.44 -11.71 13.06
C ALA A 56 -3.74 -10.35 12.40
N ILE A 57 -3.16 -10.08 11.23
CA ILE A 57 -3.49 -8.90 10.43
C ILE A 57 -4.94 -8.95 9.95
N SER A 58 -5.40 -10.09 9.40
CA SER A 58 -6.79 -10.23 8.97
C SER A 58 -7.79 -9.99 10.11
N ILE A 59 -7.52 -10.53 11.31
CA ILE A 59 -8.35 -10.29 12.49
C ILE A 59 -8.35 -8.81 12.86
N PHE A 60 -7.18 -8.17 12.87
CA PHE A 60 -7.06 -6.75 13.19
C PHE A 60 -7.79 -5.86 12.18
N LEU A 61 -7.58 -6.07 10.89
CA LEU A 61 -8.27 -5.36 9.81
C LEU A 61 -9.78 -5.60 9.87
N GLY A 62 -10.21 -6.84 10.12
CA GLY A 62 -11.62 -7.17 10.34
C GLY A 62 -12.22 -6.39 11.50
N ALA A 63 -11.51 -6.31 12.64
CA ALA A 63 -11.94 -5.51 13.78
C ALA A 63 -12.08 -4.03 13.44
N LEU A 64 -11.19 -3.44 12.63
CA LEU A 64 -11.29 -2.04 12.19
C LEU A 64 -12.51 -1.77 11.27
N ARG A 65 -13.09 -2.80 10.66
CA ARG A 65 -14.32 -2.69 9.86
C ARG A 65 -15.59 -2.96 10.65
N ALA A 66 -15.48 -3.59 11.81
CA ALA A 66 -16.62 -4.02 12.60
C ALA A 66 -17.38 -2.82 13.21
N ASP A 67 -18.69 -2.97 13.40
CA ASP A 67 -19.57 -1.95 13.98
C ASP A 67 -19.32 -1.73 15.49
N GLU A 68 -18.65 -2.69 16.12
CA GLU A 68 -18.16 -2.59 17.48
C GLU A 68 -16.90 -1.73 17.57
N CYS A 69 -16.21 -1.42 16.47
CA CYS A 69 -15.02 -0.57 16.54
C CYS A 69 -15.42 0.89 16.80
N PRO A 70 -14.76 1.61 17.73
CA PRO A 70 -15.09 3.01 18.01
C PRO A 70 -15.16 3.84 16.72
N PRO A 71 -16.26 4.58 16.47
CA PRO A 71 -16.51 5.22 15.18
C PRO A 71 -15.55 6.38 14.88
N HIS A 72 -14.95 6.96 15.91
CA HIS A 72 -14.00 8.08 15.81
C HIS A 72 -12.53 7.64 15.92
N LEU A 73 -12.26 6.33 15.84
CA LEU A 73 -10.90 5.82 15.94
C LEU A 73 -10.10 6.14 14.67
N HIS A 74 -8.98 6.81 14.87
CA HIS A 74 -7.92 7.00 13.89
C HIS A 74 -6.75 6.07 14.21
N VAL A 75 -6.35 5.28 13.21
CA VAL A 75 -5.27 4.30 13.33
C VAL A 75 -4.11 4.70 12.43
N HIS A 76 -2.94 4.85 13.03
CA HIS A 76 -1.68 5.15 12.36
C HIS A 76 -0.78 3.92 12.41
N LEU A 77 -0.44 3.39 11.23
CA LEU A 77 0.50 2.29 11.07
C LEU A 77 1.76 2.83 10.43
N GLU A 78 2.75 3.18 11.26
CA GLU A 78 3.98 3.89 10.85
C GLU A 78 5.23 3.01 11.00
N GLY A 79 6.29 3.32 10.25
CA GLY A 79 7.62 2.70 10.35
C GLY A 79 7.78 1.28 9.82
N GLY A 80 6.68 0.51 9.74
CA GLY A 80 6.66 -0.85 9.21
C GLY A 80 5.71 -0.99 8.05
N SER A 81 6.15 -1.67 7.00
CA SER A 81 5.28 -2.02 5.88
C SER A 81 4.45 -3.26 6.20
N LEU A 82 3.13 -3.22 5.93
CA LEU A 82 2.32 -4.42 5.78
C LEU A 82 2.81 -5.15 4.54
N ARG A 83 3.49 -6.28 4.74
CA ARG A 83 4.10 -7.04 3.66
C ARG A 83 3.08 -7.88 2.92
N CYS A 84 3.36 -8.06 1.64
CA CYS A 84 2.54 -8.81 0.71
C CYS A 84 2.17 -10.21 1.23
N ASN A 85 3.14 -10.94 1.78
CA ASN A 85 2.93 -12.29 2.34
C ASN A 85 2.02 -12.33 3.58
N ALA A 86 1.85 -11.20 4.25
CA ALA A 86 1.04 -11.08 5.47
C ALA A 86 -0.42 -10.68 5.18
N LEU A 87 -0.75 -10.33 3.94
CA LEU A 87 -2.11 -9.95 3.54
C LEU A 87 -2.79 -11.07 2.76
N SER A 88 -4.04 -11.38 3.08
CA SER A 88 -4.90 -12.16 2.18
C SER A 88 -5.26 -11.32 0.95
N GLU A 89 -5.63 -11.99 -0.13
CA GLU A 89 -6.16 -11.34 -1.35
C GLU A 89 -7.37 -10.45 -1.04
N GLU A 90 -8.33 -10.96 -0.25
CA GLU A 90 -9.48 -10.19 0.20
C GLU A 90 -9.06 -8.87 0.89
N ASN A 91 -8.08 -8.93 1.80
CA ASN A 91 -7.59 -7.72 2.48
C ASN A 91 -6.94 -6.73 1.51
N VAL A 92 -6.19 -7.22 0.52
CA VAL A 92 -5.58 -6.36 -0.52
C VAL A 92 -6.66 -5.66 -1.34
N GLN A 93 -7.69 -6.38 -1.76
CA GLN A 93 -8.81 -5.82 -2.51
C GLN A 93 -9.58 -4.78 -1.67
N LEU A 94 -9.85 -5.08 -0.40
CA LEU A 94 -10.54 -4.17 0.53
C LEU A 94 -9.71 -2.91 0.82
N LEU A 95 -8.38 -3.03 0.91
CA LEU A 95 -7.47 -1.90 1.07
C LEU A 95 -7.52 -1.00 -0.17
N GLY A 96 -7.42 -1.58 -1.37
CA GLY A 96 -7.53 -0.83 -2.63
C GLY A 96 -8.89 -0.15 -2.81
N ALA A 97 -9.97 -0.81 -2.38
CA ALA A 97 -11.32 -0.26 -2.39
C ALA A 97 -11.63 0.72 -1.23
N GLY A 98 -10.64 1.04 -0.38
CA GLY A 98 -10.76 2.03 0.69
C GLY A 98 -11.74 1.64 1.80
N LYS A 99 -11.91 0.34 2.07
CA LYS A 99 -12.91 -0.16 3.04
C LYS A 99 -12.48 -0.06 4.51
N PHE A 100 -11.32 0.51 4.78
CA PHE A 100 -10.75 0.66 6.12
C PHE A 100 -10.63 2.14 6.52
N SER A 101 -11.75 2.87 6.56
CA SER A 101 -11.79 4.33 6.79
C SER A 101 -11.14 4.81 8.10
N ARG A 102 -10.97 3.93 9.09
CA ARG A 102 -10.28 4.20 10.36
C ARG A 102 -8.75 4.22 10.22
N LEU A 103 -8.19 3.60 9.18
CA LEU A 103 -6.75 3.68 8.88
C LEU A 103 -6.46 5.05 8.26
N ARG A 104 -5.59 5.83 8.91
CA ARG A 104 -5.20 7.17 8.46
C ARG A 104 -3.79 7.20 7.91
N THR A 105 -2.91 6.37 8.46
CA THR A 105 -1.55 6.20 7.94
C THR A 105 -1.27 4.74 7.69
N LEU A 106 -0.71 4.43 6.52
CA LEU A 106 -0.38 3.06 6.13
C LEU A 106 0.90 3.03 5.28
N SER A 107 1.81 2.11 5.61
CA SER A 107 2.86 1.66 4.71
C SER A 107 2.53 0.25 4.20
N LEU A 108 2.58 0.04 2.89
CA LEU A 108 2.17 -1.19 2.23
C LEU A 108 3.22 -1.67 1.23
N GLU A 109 3.61 -2.95 1.31
CA GLU A 109 4.47 -3.60 0.32
C GLU A 109 3.65 -4.66 -0.42
N LEU A 110 3.50 -4.50 -1.72
CA LEU A 110 2.76 -5.42 -2.59
C LEU A 110 3.70 -6.03 -3.64
N ARG A 111 3.38 -7.26 -4.04
CA ARG A 111 4.11 -7.96 -5.11
C ARG A 111 3.14 -8.46 -6.18
N ASP A 112 3.53 -8.35 -7.44
CA ASP A 112 2.91 -9.01 -8.60
C ASP A 112 1.38 -8.94 -8.63
N ALA A 113 0.70 -10.10 -8.53
CA ALA A 113 -0.75 -10.22 -8.55
C ALA A 113 -1.46 -9.34 -7.53
N LYS A 114 -0.85 -9.09 -6.36
CA LYS A 114 -1.42 -8.21 -5.34
C LYS A 114 -1.29 -6.73 -5.68
N VAL A 115 -0.27 -6.34 -6.46
CA VAL A 115 -0.22 -4.99 -7.05
C VAL A 115 -1.44 -4.82 -7.96
N ARG A 116 -1.66 -5.76 -8.90
CA ARG A 116 -2.79 -5.72 -9.82
C ARG A 116 -4.13 -5.67 -9.08
N MET A 117 -4.34 -6.59 -8.15
CA MET A 117 -5.57 -6.68 -7.36
C MET A 117 -5.86 -5.39 -6.58
N PHE A 118 -4.84 -4.81 -5.95
CA PHE A 118 -4.96 -3.54 -5.25
C PHE A 118 -5.37 -2.42 -6.21
N PHE A 119 -4.66 -2.24 -7.32
CA PHE A 119 -4.92 -1.13 -8.23
C PHE A 119 -6.19 -1.30 -9.06
N GLN A 120 -6.58 -2.53 -9.41
CA GLN A 120 -7.91 -2.82 -9.98
C GLN A 120 -9.03 -2.40 -9.02
N ALA A 121 -8.89 -2.69 -7.73
CA ALA A 121 -9.85 -2.22 -6.72
C ALA A 121 -9.83 -0.70 -6.55
N VAL A 122 -8.64 -0.08 -6.61
CA VAL A 122 -8.50 1.38 -6.58
C VAL A 122 -9.20 2.01 -7.77
N ILE A 123 -9.04 1.51 -8.99
CA ILE A 123 -9.63 2.03 -10.23
C ILE A 123 -11.14 1.76 -10.29
N GLY A 124 -11.57 0.56 -9.91
CA GLY A 124 -12.96 0.13 -9.96
C GLY A 124 -13.88 0.82 -8.95
N ALA A 125 -13.34 1.52 -7.95
CA ALA A 125 -14.16 2.27 -6.99
C ALA A 125 -14.85 3.48 -7.66
N PRO A 126 -16.08 3.86 -7.26
CA PRO A 126 -16.78 5.00 -7.86
C PRO A 126 -16.20 6.36 -7.44
N GLN A 127 -15.49 6.43 -6.30
CA GLN A 127 -14.86 7.63 -5.77
C GLN A 127 -13.38 7.34 -5.49
N SER A 128 -12.58 8.35 -5.15
CA SER A 128 -11.18 8.19 -4.74
C SER A 128 -11.09 7.40 -3.42
N PRO A 129 -10.85 6.08 -3.47
CA PRO A 129 -11.04 5.22 -2.30
C PRO A 129 -9.95 5.46 -1.25
N LEU A 130 -8.81 5.99 -1.67
CA LEU A 130 -7.66 6.26 -0.82
C LEU A 130 -7.75 7.63 -0.12
N SER A 131 -8.69 8.50 -0.49
CA SER A 131 -8.78 9.89 0.01
C SER A 131 -8.88 10.04 1.54
N HIS A 132 -9.22 8.98 2.26
CA HIS A 132 -9.27 8.96 3.73
C HIS A 132 -7.90 8.83 4.40
N PHE A 133 -6.85 8.49 3.65
CA PHE A 133 -5.48 8.44 4.18
C PHE A 133 -4.90 9.86 4.32
N ASP A 134 -4.31 10.12 5.48
CA ASP A 134 -3.46 11.28 5.71
C ASP A 134 -2.08 11.04 5.06
N HIS A 135 -1.53 9.82 5.22
CA HIS A 135 -0.29 9.38 4.58
C HIS A 135 -0.39 7.94 4.07
N LEU A 136 0.00 7.72 2.81
CA LEU A 136 0.12 6.39 2.23
C LEU A 136 1.52 6.20 1.63
N ASP A 137 2.24 5.21 2.12
CA ASP A 137 3.55 4.81 1.60
C ASP A 137 3.40 3.46 0.88
N LEU A 138 3.73 3.41 -0.41
CA LEU A 138 3.59 2.23 -1.25
C LEU A 138 4.98 1.73 -1.69
N SER A 139 5.21 0.43 -1.53
CA SER A 139 6.35 -0.28 -2.08
C SER A 139 5.86 -1.41 -2.99
N LEU A 140 5.97 -1.21 -4.29
CA LEU A 140 5.48 -2.13 -5.30
C LEU A 140 6.67 -2.88 -5.89
N VAL A 141 6.57 -4.19 -5.92
CA VAL A 141 7.62 -5.09 -6.40
C VAL A 141 7.06 -5.94 -7.53
N PHE A 142 7.80 -6.02 -8.64
CA PHE A 142 7.50 -6.80 -9.83
C PHE A 142 8.61 -7.84 -10.00
N GLU A 143 8.30 -9.13 -9.81
CA GLU A 143 9.24 -10.29 -9.75
C GLU A 143 8.92 -11.43 -10.75
N SER A 144 7.81 -11.35 -11.48
CA SER A 144 7.27 -12.32 -12.44
C SER A 144 7.94 -12.31 -13.83
N ASP A 145 8.21 -13.51 -14.35
CA ASP A 145 8.83 -13.74 -15.65
C ASP A 145 7.86 -13.62 -16.86
N GLU A 146 6.68 -13.00 -16.69
CA GLU A 146 5.61 -13.01 -17.72
C GLU A 146 4.99 -11.62 -17.97
N ASN A 147 4.24 -11.51 -19.09
CA ASN A 147 3.49 -10.33 -19.58
C ASN A 147 2.67 -9.57 -18.51
N ASP A 148 2.42 -10.19 -17.36
CA ASP A 148 1.73 -9.64 -16.20
C ASP A 148 2.43 -8.41 -15.56
N HIS A 149 3.74 -8.22 -15.77
CA HIS A 149 4.49 -7.05 -15.31
C HIS A 149 3.98 -5.74 -15.89
N SER A 150 3.80 -5.74 -17.21
CA SER A 150 3.34 -4.57 -17.95
C SER A 150 1.98 -4.08 -17.42
N GLU A 151 1.11 -5.01 -17.06
CA GLU A 151 -0.22 -4.72 -16.54
C GLU A 151 -0.18 -4.05 -15.16
N GLY A 152 0.70 -4.52 -14.27
CA GLY A 152 0.89 -3.91 -12.96
C GLY A 152 1.29 -2.43 -13.07
N TRP A 153 2.29 -2.12 -13.88
CA TRP A 153 2.73 -0.75 -14.15
C TRP A 153 1.63 0.10 -14.80
N ARG A 154 0.94 -0.47 -15.79
CA ARG A 154 -0.17 0.20 -16.48
C ARG A 154 -1.27 0.61 -15.51
N LEU A 155 -1.66 -0.28 -14.59
CA LEU A 155 -2.68 0.00 -13.57
C LEU A 155 -2.24 1.08 -12.57
N VAL A 156 -0.96 1.15 -12.21
CA VAL A 156 -0.44 2.25 -11.38
C VAL A 156 -0.57 3.58 -12.14
N GLY A 157 -0.14 3.60 -13.42
CA GLY A 157 -0.27 4.77 -14.29
C GLY A 157 -1.72 5.23 -14.47
N GLU A 158 -2.65 4.29 -14.63
CA GLU A 158 -4.08 4.58 -14.73
C GLU A 158 -4.63 5.18 -13.43
N ALA A 159 -4.28 4.60 -12.26
CA ALA A 159 -4.69 5.15 -10.97
C ALA A 159 -4.13 6.57 -10.72
N LEU A 160 -2.92 6.86 -11.20
CA LEU A 160 -2.35 8.21 -11.23
C LEU A 160 -3.20 9.15 -12.09
N GLN A 161 -3.47 8.80 -13.35
CA GLN A 161 -4.26 9.62 -14.28
C GLN A 161 -5.66 9.94 -13.75
N MET A 162 -6.26 9.01 -13.01
CA MET A 162 -7.55 9.22 -12.35
C MET A 162 -7.48 10.10 -11.09
N GLY A 163 -6.30 10.59 -10.69
CA GLY A 163 -6.09 11.39 -9.48
C GLY A 163 -6.33 10.61 -8.18
N ARG A 164 -6.26 9.27 -8.21
CA ARG A 164 -6.61 8.42 -7.06
C ARG A 164 -5.47 8.22 -6.07
N MET A 165 -4.26 8.63 -6.43
CA MET A 165 -3.04 8.50 -5.61
C MET A 165 -2.66 9.78 -4.85
N GLY A 166 -3.57 10.76 -4.73
CA GLY A 166 -3.30 12.02 -4.02
C GLY A 166 -2.73 11.88 -2.58
N PRO A 167 -3.14 10.88 -1.78
CA PRO A 167 -2.58 10.63 -0.45
C PRO A 167 -1.18 10.00 -0.42
N VAL A 168 -0.65 9.55 -1.56
CA VAL A 168 0.63 8.85 -1.61
C VAL A 168 1.76 9.82 -1.31
N ARG A 169 2.49 9.54 -0.24
CA ARG A 169 3.66 10.31 0.22
C ARG A 169 4.96 9.70 -0.26
N LYS A 170 5.07 8.38 -0.20
CA LYS A 170 6.22 7.62 -0.67
C LYS A 170 5.78 6.58 -1.69
N LEU A 171 6.44 6.55 -2.84
CA LEU A 171 6.26 5.53 -3.85
C LEU A 171 7.61 4.87 -4.15
N THR A 172 7.72 3.58 -3.87
CA THR A 172 8.87 2.76 -4.22
C THR A 172 8.42 1.75 -5.26
N LEU A 173 9.11 1.70 -6.40
CA LEU A 173 8.86 0.75 -7.49
C LEU A 173 10.14 -0.05 -7.69
N ARG A 174 10.04 -1.37 -7.59
CA ARG A 174 11.17 -2.29 -7.79
C ARG A 174 10.81 -3.29 -8.88
N ASP A 175 11.66 -3.36 -9.89
CA ASP A 175 11.53 -4.27 -11.01
C ASP A 175 12.74 -5.20 -10.95
N TYR A 176 12.51 -6.47 -10.61
CA TYR A 176 13.56 -7.47 -10.61
C TYR A 176 13.43 -8.30 -11.88
N VAL A 177 14.14 -7.88 -12.91
CA VAL A 177 14.32 -8.71 -14.10
C VAL A 177 15.21 -9.87 -13.68
N ARG A 178 14.69 -11.10 -13.68
CA ARG A 178 15.56 -12.27 -13.61
C ARG A 178 16.38 -12.26 -14.89
N GLU A 179 17.68 -12.04 -14.74
CA GLU A 179 18.64 -12.34 -15.81
C GLU A 179 18.47 -13.83 -16.14
N HIS A 180 17.68 -14.14 -17.17
CA HIS A 180 17.62 -15.48 -17.73
C HIS A 180 18.99 -15.71 -18.35
N THR A 181 19.85 -16.46 -17.65
CA THR A 181 21.23 -16.75 -18.05
C THR A 181 21.34 -17.73 -19.22
N ASP A 182 20.24 -18.00 -19.93
CA ASP A 182 20.25 -18.91 -21.07
C ASP A 182 20.06 -18.08 -22.34
N GLU A 183 21.16 -17.98 -23.10
CA GLU A 183 21.35 -17.24 -24.36
C GLU A 183 20.45 -17.75 -25.50
N GLU A 184 19.14 -17.83 -25.30
CA GLU A 184 18.21 -18.00 -26.41
C GLU A 184 17.76 -16.61 -26.88
N GLU A 185 18.15 -16.25 -28.11
CA GLU A 185 17.76 -15.05 -28.83
C GLU A 185 16.22 -14.96 -28.94
N ILE A 186 15.58 -14.43 -27.90
CA ILE A 186 14.15 -14.09 -27.94
C ILE A 186 14.04 -12.71 -28.59
N ASP A 187 13.30 -12.64 -29.70
CA ASP A 187 12.91 -11.41 -30.41
C ASP A 187 12.49 -10.28 -29.42
N GLU A 188 13.42 -9.36 -29.14
CA GLU A 188 13.35 -8.29 -28.14
C GLU A 188 12.28 -7.20 -28.39
N ALA A 189 11.50 -7.28 -29.46
CA ALA A 189 10.90 -6.08 -30.04
C ALA A 189 9.47 -5.71 -29.57
N ALA A 190 8.70 -6.55 -28.88
CA ALA A 190 7.23 -6.43 -29.00
C ALA A 190 6.35 -6.18 -27.75
N SER A 191 6.79 -6.26 -26.48
CA SER A 191 5.76 -6.14 -25.41
C SER A 191 6.13 -5.64 -24.02
N ALA A 192 7.39 -5.66 -23.60
CA ALA A 192 7.70 -5.38 -22.19
C ALA A 192 7.56 -3.89 -21.78
N GLY A 193 7.78 -2.94 -22.70
CA GLY A 193 7.88 -1.51 -22.36
C GLY A 193 6.56 -0.74 -22.18
N GLY A 194 5.43 -1.28 -22.64
CA GLY A 194 4.17 -0.51 -22.73
C GLY A 194 3.63 -0.02 -21.39
N GLY A 195 3.71 -0.87 -20.35
CA GLY A 195 3.20 -0.53 -19.02
C GLY A 195 4.00 0.58 -18.33
N ARG A 196 5.33 0.51 -18.41
CA ARG A 196 6.24 1.49 -17.80
C ARG A 196 6.17 2.84 -18.52
N ALA A 197 6.12 2.84 -19.85
CA ALA A 197 5.89 4.05 -20.63
C ALA A 197 4.57 4.72 -20.24
N ALA A 198 3.49 3.95 -20.05
CA ALA A 198 2.20 4.48 -19.58
C ALA A 198 2.30 5.10 -18.17
N PHE A 199 3.01 4.44 -17.25
CA PHE A 199 3.28 4.97 -15.92
C PHE A 199 4.07 6.29 -15.96
N PHE A 200 5.20 6.36 -16.66
CA PHE A 200 6.01 7.58 -16.70
C PHE A 200 5.29 8.74 -17.39
N THR A 201 4.51 8.42 -18.44
CA THR A 201 3.63 9.40 -19.08
C THR A 201 2.60 9.94 -18.09
N ALA A 202 1.93 9.07 -17.34
CA ALA A 202 0.98 9.47 -16.30
C ALA A 202 1.64 10.33 -15.21
N LEU A 203 2.84 9.96 -14.78
CA LEU A 203 3.59 10.67 -13.76
C LEU A 203 3.95 12.10 -14.21
N GLY A 204 4.23 12.31 -15.50
CA GLY A 204 4.48 13.65 -16.06
C GLY A 204 3.23 14.53 -16.19
N LEU A 205 2.05 13.92 -16.30
CA LEU A 205 0.78 14.63 -16.50
C LEU A 205 0.07 14.98 -15.19
N VAL A 206 0.34 14.25 -14.11
CA VAL A 206 -0.44 14.31 -12.87
C VAL A 206 0.37 14.93 -11.74
N LYS A 207 -0.22 15.91 -11.05
CA LYS A 207 0.35 16.46 -9.82
C LYS A 207 0.09 15.55 -8.63
N LEU A 208 1.15 15.20 -7.91
CA LEU A 208 1.09 14.42 -6.67
C LEU A 208 1.52 15.31 -5.50
N PRO A 209 0.63 16.17 -4.97
CA PRO A 209 1.01 17.25 -4.04
C PRO A 209 1.56 16.75 -2.70
N ARG A 210 1.39 15.46 -2.38
CA ARG A 210 1.92 14.84 -1.17
C ARG A 210 3.14 13.95 -1.40
N LEU A 211 3.48 13.64 -2.65
CA LEU A 211 4.60 12.76 -2.96
C LEU A 211 5.90 13.48 -2.62
N SER A 212 6.56 13.05 -1.55
CA SER A 212 7.84 13.57 -1.09
C SER A 212 9.01 12.63 -1.38
N GLU A 213 8.72 11.36 -1.65
CA GLU A 213 9.72 10.33 -1.90
C GLU A 213 9.32 9.45 -3.09
N LEU A 214 10.13 9.46 -4.14
CA LEU A 214 10.03 8.52 -5.26
C LEU A 214 11.31 7.70 -5.35
N HIS A 215 11.20 6.39 -5.21
CA HIS A 215 12.31 5.44 -5.29
C HIS A 215 12.06 4.51 -6.47
N LEU A 216 12.93 4.54 -7.46
CA LEU A 216 12.87 3.67 -8.64
C LEU A 216 14.09 2.75 -8.61
N ALA A 217 13.85 1.44 -8.52
CA ALA A 217 14.88 0.41 -8.60
C ALA A 217 14.51 -0.53 -9.75
N CYS A 218 14.76 -0.06 -10.97
CA CYS A 218 14.47 -0.76 -12.22
C CYS A 218 15.48 -0.32 -13.29
N ASP A 219 15.73 -1.17 -14.28
CA ASP A 219 16.55 -0.82 -15.44
C ASP A 219 15.74 0.03 -16.39
N PHE A 220 16.29 1.13 -16.91
CA PHE A 220 15.56 2.03 -17.81
C PHE A 220 16.07 1.93 -19.24
N THR A 221 15.15 1.96 -20.21
CA THR A 221 15.51 2.23 -21.60
C THR A 221 15.71 3.73 -21.84
N ASP A 222 16.36 4.10 -22.94
CA ASP A 222 16.57 5.50 -23.32
C ASP A 222 15.23 6.27 -23.49
N GLU A 223 14.21 5.60 -24.02
CA GLU A 223 12.86 6.16 -24.15
C GLU A 223 12.24 6.44 -22.78
N GLU A 224 12.39 5.53 -21.83
CA GLU A 224 11.85 5.68 -20.48
C GLU A 224 12.56 6.78 -19.70
N ILE A 225 13.89 6.87 -19.81
CA ILE A 225 14.66 8.00 -19.26
C ILE A 225 14.19 9.31 -19.87
N THR A 226 13.93 9.33 -21.17
CA THR A 226 13.41 10.52 -21.86
C THR A 226 12.05 10.92 -21.29
N LEU A 227 11.12 9.98 -21.14
CA LEU A 227 9.80 10.23 -20.53
C LEU A 227 9.93 10.72 -19.09
N PHE A 228 10.74 10.05 -18.28
CA PHE A 228 10.97 10.40 -16.88
C PHE A 228 11.61 11.79 -16.73
N SER A 229 12.55 12.15 -17.60
CA SER A 229 13.19 13.47 -17.57
C SER A 229 12.22 14.62 -17.81
N ARG A 230 11.13 14.39 -18.57
CA ARG A 230 10.10 15.40 -18.83
C ARG A 230 9.30 15.74 -17.58
N VAL A 231 9.03 14.75 -16.73
CA VAL A 231 8.34 14.92 -15.43
C VAL A 231 8.98 16.04 -14.61
N PHE A 232 10.31 16.10 -14.55
CA PHE A 232 11.02 17.12 -13.78
C PHE A 232 11.10 18.48 -14.46
N ARG A 233 11.13 18.52 -15.79
CA ARG A 233 11.21 19.78 -16.54
C ARG A 233 9.90 20.57 -16.45
N GLU A 234 8.78 19.87 -16.42
CA GLU A 234 7.45 20.48 -16.43
C GLU A 234 6.95 20.87 -15.03
N GLY A 235 7.67 20.46 -13.97
CA GLY A 235 7.38 20.83 -12.59
C GLY A 235 6.05 20.24 -12.11
N SER A 236 6.10 18.96 -11.72
CA SER A 236 5.01 18.27 -11.01
C SER A 236 4.75 18.88 -9.62
#